data_AF-A0A527KHB8-F1
#
_entry.id   AF-A0A527KHB8-F1
#
_cell.length_a   1.000
_cell.length_b   1.000
_cell.length_c   1.000
_cell.angle_alpha   90.00
_cell.angle_beta   90.00
_cell.angle_gamma   90.00
#
_symmetry.space_group_name_H-M   'P 1'
#
loop_
_entity.id
_entity.type
_entity.pdbx_description
1 polymer ?
#
loop_
_entity_poly.entity_id
_entity_poly.type
_entity_poly.pdbx_seq_one_letter_code
_entity_poly.pdbx_strand_id
1 'polypeptide(L)'
;MISPSLFAVSASAIILAGCTTMSSGTWHNLHEKMRDSPQTRHRLVADCIARQRGLNSQRKVAHAKLVNRNVANYAPTYCRRFLGGIASGRITYDDYLKLGSPDADHSKVLKLMAGR
;
A
#
# COMPACT_ATOMS: atom_id res chain seq x y z
N MET A 1 -24.07 21.39 -32.07
CA MET A 1 -22.66 21.51 -31.61
C MET A 1 -22.55 20.80 -30.27
N ILE A 2 -21.92 19.63 -30.25
CA ILE A 2 -21.78 18.78 -29.06
C ILE A 2 -20.40 19.07 -28.47
N SER A 3 -20.34 19.66 -27.29
CA SER A 3 -19.13 19.74 -26.47
C SER A 3 -19.42 19.11 -25.11
N PRO A 4 -18.89 17.93 -24.80
CA PRO A 4 -18.80 17.45 -23.44
C PRO A 4 -17.40 17.73 -22.90
N SER A 5 -17.31 18.71 -22.01
CA SER A 5 -16.12 18.99 -21.21
C SER A 5 -15.89 17.84 -20.23
N LEU A 6 -15.19 16.80 -20.67
CA LEU A 6 -14.72 15.68 -19.86
C LEU A 6 -13.40 16.04 -19.17
N PHE A 7 -13.47 16.84 -18.12
CA PHE A 7 -12.38 16.97 -17.14
C PHE A 7 -12.95 16.96 -15.72
N ALA A 8 -13.55 15.84 -15.35
CA ALA A 8 -13.72 15.46 -13.96
C ALA A 8 -12.80 14.24 -13.72
N VAL A 9 -11.52 14.52 -13.47
CA VAL A 9 -10.58 13.52 -12.96
C VAL A 9 -11.04 13.16 -11.55
N SER A 10 -11.86 12.12 -11.46
CA SER A 10 -12.24 11.46 -10.22
C SER A 10 -11.00 10.76 -9.64
N ALA A 11 -10.20 11.51 -8.88
CA ALA A 11 -9.09 11.01 -8.07
C ALA A 11 -9.59 10.27 -6.80
N SER A 12 -10.58 9.41 -6.97
CA SER A 12 -11.09 8.51 -5.93
C SER A 12 -10.82 7.07 -6.37
N ALA A 13 -9.55 6.75 -6.62
CA ALA A 13 -9.12 5.35 -6.62
C ALA A 13 -9.14 4.88 -5.17
N ILE A 14 -10.32 4.45 -4.75
CA ILE A 14 -10.54 3.74 -3.52
C ILE A 14 -9.66 2.50 -3.59
N ILE A 15 -8.56 2.47 -2.85
CA ILE A 15 -7.78 1.26 -2.61
C ILE A 15 -8.61 0.40 -1.65
N LEU A 16 -9.69 -0.17 -2.18
CA LEU A 16 -10.40 -1.29 -1.57
C LEU A 16 -9.48 -2.48 -1.72
N ALA A 17 -8.83 -2.86 -0.62
CA ALA A 17 -8.22 -4.17 -0.50
C ALA A 17 -9.36 -5.21 -0.54
N GLY A 18 -9.72 -5.66 -1.75
CA GLY A 18 -10.75 -6.64 -2.02
C GLY A 18 -11.11 -6.69 -3.50
N CYS A 19 -10.74 -7.79 -4.15
CA CYS A 19 -11.13 -8.21 -5.52
C CYS A 19 -10.56 -7.44 -6.72
N THR A 20 -10.06 -6.20 -6.60
CA THR A 20 -9.48 -5.48 -7.75
C THR A 20 -7.98 -5.25 -7.59
N THR A 21 -7.21 -5.92 -8.45
CA THR A 21 -5.77 -5.71 -8.60
C THR A 21 -5.53 -4.45 -9.41
N MET A 22 -4.64 -3.58 -8.95
CA MET A 22 -4.25 -2.39 -9.68
C MET A 22 -3.53 -2.76 -10.98
N SER A 23 -3.77 -2.02 -12.06
CA SER A 23 -3.02 -2.21 -13.32
C SER A 23 -1.56 -1.80 -13.18
N SER A 24 -0.69 -2.32 -14.07
CA SER A 24 0.74 -1.98 -14.11
C SER A 24 0.98 -0.48 -14.31
N GLY A 25 0.20 0.18 -15.17
CA GLY A 25 0.29 1.63 -15.39
C GLY A 25 -0.04 2.44 -14.13
N THR A 26 -1.11 2.09 -13.41
CA THR A 26 -1.45 2.76 -12.15
C THR A 26 -0.42 2.48 -11.06
N TRP A 27 0.16 1.27 -11.03
CA TRP A 27 1.28 0.96 -10.15
C TRP A 27 2.50 1.83 -10.42
N HIS A 28 2.90 1.94 -11.69
CA HIS A 28 4.06 2.73 -12.08
C HIS A 28 3.87 4.21 -11.70
N ASN A 29 2.71 4.78 -12.01
CA ASN A 29 2.37 6.16 -11.62
C ASN A 29 2.40 6.36 -10.09
N LEU A 30 1.91 5.39 -9.32
CA LEU A 30 1.97 5.44 -7.87
C LEU A 30 3.42 5.39 -7.36
N HIS A 31 4.23 4.47 -7.90
CA HIS A 31 5.64 4.33 -7.57
C HIS A 31 6.41 5.63 -7.82
N GLU A 32 6.37 6.15 -9.05
CA GLU A 32 7.04 7.38 -9.46
C GLU A 32 6.59 8.56 -8.60
N LYS A 33 5.27 8.73 -8.42
CA LYS A 33 4.74 9.84 -7.61
C LYS A 33 5.15 9.76 -6.15
N MET A 34 5.22 8.56 -5.57
CA MET A 34 5.70 8.39 -4.18
C MET A 34 7.20 8.58 -4.04
N ARG A 35 7.98 8.23 -5.07
CA ARG A 35 9.42 8.43 -5.11
C ARG A 35 9.75 9.93 -5.19
N ASP A 36 9.06 10.67 -6.05
CA ASP A 36 9.42 12.05 -6.39
C ASP A 36 8.72 13.10 -5.51
N SER A 37 7.62 12.75 -4.83
CA SER A 37 6.87 13.67 -3.96
C SER A 37 6.83 13.21 -2.49
N PRO A 38 7.71 13.74 -1.61
CA PRO A 38 7.69 13.45 -0.17
C PRO A 38 6.35 13.78 0.50
N GLN A 39 5.69 14.87 0.08
CA GLN A 39 4.40 15.30 0.60
C GLN A 39 3.30 14.30 0.23
N THR A 40 3.29 13.80 -1.01
CA THR A 40 2.35 12.76 -1.43
C THR A 40 2.57 11.48 -0.63
N ARG A 41 3.83 11.04 -0.49
CA ARG A 41 4.17 9.88 0.33
C ARG A 41 3.70 10.03 1.78
N HIS A 42 3.90 11.20 2.38
CA HIS A 42 3.44 11.48 3.75
C HIS A 42 1.92 11.33 3.89
N ARG A 43 1.15 11.90 2.94
CA ARG A 43 -0.32 11.77 2.92
C ARG A 43 -0.76 10.30 2.81
N LEU A 44 -0.19 9.55 1.87
CA LEU A 44 -0.50 8.13 1.70
C LEU A 44 -0.18 7.29 2.94
N VAL A 45 0.92 7.60 3.63
CA VAL A 45 1.26 6.96 4.91
C VAL A 45 0.23 7.30 5.98
N ALA A 46 -0.19 8.56 6.10
CA ALA A 46 -1.21 8.97 7.07
C ALA A 46 -2.56 8.26 6.81
N ASP A 47 -2.99 8.19 5.55
CA ASP A 47 -4.22 7.50 5.15
C ASP A 47 -4.14 6.00 5.44
N CYS A 48 -2.98 5.38 5.15
CA CYS A 48 -2.74 3.99 5.50
C CYS A 48 -2.87 3.78 7.02
N ILE A 49 -2.29 4.64 7.84
CA ILE A 49 -2.36 4.53 9.30
C ILE A 49 -3.81 4.61 9.78
N ALA A 50 -4.59 5.55 9.26
CA ALA A 50 -6.01 5.67 9.59
C ALA A 50 -6.78 4.38 9.26
N ARG A 51 -6.56 3.81 8.06
CA ARG A 51 -7.19 2.54 7.66
C ARG A 51 -6.78 1.37 8.55
N GLN A 52 -5.48 1.24 8.86
CA GLN A 52 -4.96 0.18 9.75
C GLN A 52 -5.56 0.26 11.16
N ARG A 53 -5.79 1.47 11.67
CA ARG A 53 -6.47 1.68 12.96
C ARG A 53 -7.95 1.28 12.93
N GLY A 54 -8.60 1.37 11.76
CA GLY A 54 -9.99 0.94 11.56
C GLY A 54 -10.18 -0.57 11.38
N LEU A 55 -9.11 -1.36 11.27
CA LEU A 55 -9.22 -2.82 11.10
C LEU A 55 -9.77 -3.52 12.36
N ASN A 56 -10.36 -4.70 12.18
CA ASN A 56 -10.77 -5.57 13.29
C ASN A 56 -9.54 -6.11 14.06
N SER A 57 -9.79 -6.63 15.27
CA SER A 57 -8.74 -7.10 16.19
C SER A 57 -7.86 -8.20 15.59
N GLN A 58 -8.45 -9.18 14.91
CA GLN A 58 -7.71 -10.28 14.28
C GLN A 58 -6.70 -9.77 13.25
N ARG A 59 -7.12 -8.87 12.35
CA ARG A 59 -6.22 -8.29 11.33
C ARG A 59 -5.13 -7.42 11.97
N LYS A 60 -5.48 -6.65 13.01
CA LYS A 60 -4.50 -5.86 13.78
C LYS A 60 -3.40 -6.73 14.39
N VAL A 61 -3.76 -7.87 14.99
CA VAL A 61 -2.79 -8.83 15.55
C VAL A 61 -1.89 -9.41 14.45
N ALA A 62 -2.47 -9.83 13.32
CA ALA A 62 -1.70 -10.37 12.20
C ALA A 62 -0.69 -9.36 11.65
N HIS A 63 -1.12 -8.13 11.40
CA HIS A 63 -0.24 -7.08 10.88
C HIS A 63 0.81 -6.63 11.90
N ALA A 64 0.50 -6.65 13.20
CA ALA A 64 1.45 -6.36 14.26
C ALA A 64 2.58 -7.39 14.31
N LYS A 65 2.26 -8.68 14.19
CA LYS A 65 3.24 -9.77 14.07
C LYS A 65 4.13 -9.60 12.84
N LEU A 66 3.53 -9.27 11.68
CA LEU A 66 4.27 -9.08 10.43
C LEU A 66 5.41 -8.06 10.56
N VAL A 67 5.21 -7.01 11.36
CA VAL A 67 6.18 -5.91 11.50
C VAL A 67 6.98 -5.95 12.80
N ASN A 68 6.87 -7.03 13.58
CA ASN A 68 7.52 -7.19 14.88
C ASN A 68 7.22 -6.02 15.85
N ARG A 69 5.94 -5.66 15.99
CA ARG A 69 5.47 -4.61 16.91
C ARG A 69 4.24 -5.05 17.69
N ASN A 70 3.92 -4.31 18.75
CA ASN A 70 2.69 -4.51 19.50
C ASN A 70 1.47 -3.96 18.74
N VAL A 71 0.28 -4.47 19.09
CA VAL A 71 -0.98 -4.08 18.44
C VAL A 71 -1.32 -2.58 18.62
N ALA A 72 -0.89 -1.96 19.72
CA ALA A 72 -1.13 -0.54 19.96
C ALA A 72 -0.42 0.36 18.93
N ASN A 73 0.80 0.00 18.52
CA ASN A 73 1.70 0.90 17.80
C ASN A 73 2.22 0.33 16.46
N TYR A 74 1.65 -0.77 15.95
CA TYR A 74 2.11 -1.39 14.71
C TYR A 74 1.84 -0.54 13.45
N ALA A 75 0.69 0.15 13.40
CA ALA A 75 0.18 0.77 12.17
C ALA A 75 1.17 1.76 11.51
N PRO A 76 1.82 2.68 12.23
CA PRO A 76 2.85 3.53 11.65
C PRO A 76 4.02 2.75 11.05
N THR A 77 4.47 1.69 11.72
CA THR A 77 5.59 0.86 11.24
C THR A 77 5.20 0.11 9.98
N TYR A 78 4.01 -0.50 9.97
CA TYR A 78 3.45 -1.18 8.82
C TYR A 78 3.38 -0.27 7.59
N CYS A 79 2.73 0.88 7.73
CA CYS A 79 2.50 1.79 6.60
C CYS A 79 3.78 2.38 6.04
N ARG A 80 4.73 2.77 6.91
CA ARG A 80 6.03 3.30 6.48
C ARG A 80 6.86 2.26 5.75
N ARG A 81 6.91 1.01 6.24
CA ARG A 81 7.67 -0.07 5.62
C ARG A 81 7.06 -0.46 4.27
N PHE A 82 5.75 -0.67 4.21
CA PHE A 82 5.09 -1.08 2.99
C PHE A 82 5.17 -0.01 1.89
N LEU A 83 4.69 1.21 2.17
CA LEU A 83 4.71 2.30 1.18
C LEU A 83 6.13 2.78 0.88
N GLY A 84 7.04 2.71 1.86
CA GLY A 84 8.45 2.97 1.62
C GLY A 84 9.12 1.90 0.75
N GLY A 85 8.73 0.64 0.89
CA GLY A 85 9.16 -0.46 0.03
C GLY A 85 8.73 -0.24 -1.41
N ILE A 86 7.48 0.20 -1.62
CA ILE A 86 6.99 0.57 -2.96
C ILE A 86 7.76 1.77 -3.49
N ALA A 87 7.86 2.87 -2.73
CA ALA A 87 8.52 4.11 -3.19
C ALA A 87 10.02 3.91 -3.52
N SER A 88 10.70 2.97 -2.84
CA SER A 88 12.10 2.63 -3.10
C SER A 88 12.30 1.53 -4.15
N GLY A 89 11.22 0.95 -4.69
CA GLY A 89 11.29 -0.17 -5.62
C GLY A 89 11.63 -1.53 -4.98
N ARG A 90 11.80 -1.58 -3.65
CA ARG A 90 12.01 -2.85 -2.92
C ARG A 90 10.77 -3.76 -2.95
N ILE A 91 9.58 -3.20 -3.14
CA ILE A 91 8.36 -3.93 -3.49
C ILE A 91 8.04 -3.57 -4.95
N THR A 92 8.07 -4.56 -5.83
CA THR A 92 7.77 -4.40 -7.27
C THR A 92 6.29 -4.67 -7.57
N TYR A 93 5.89 -4.45 -8.82
CA TYR A 93 4.54 -4.82 -9.27
C TYR A 93 4.31 -6.32 -9.14
N ASP A 94 5.29 -7.15 -9.50
CA ASP A 94 5.19 -8.62 -9.35
C ASP A 94 5.04 -9.05 -7.89
N ASP A 95 5.78 -8.40 -6.97
CA ASP A 95 5.61 -8.66 -5.54
C ASP A 95 4.18 -8.32 -5.09
N TYR A 96 3.62 -7.21 -5.59
CA TYR A 96 2.26 -6.80 -5.30
C TYR A 96 1.20 -7.77 -5.85
N LEU A 97 1.36 -8.24 -7.09
CA LEU A 97 0.48 -9.25 -7.67
C LEU A 97 0.47 -10.52 -6.83
N LYS A 98 1.65 -10.94 -6.34
CA LYS A 98 1.80 -12.12 -5.50
C LYS A 98 1.05 -12.01 -4.17
N LEU A 99 0.87 -10.81 -3.59
CA LEU A 99 0.17 -10.64 -2.31
C LEU A 99 -1.28 -11.17 -2.31
N GLY A 100 -1.92 -11.26 -3.47
CA GLY A 100 -3.26 -11.85 -3.62
C GLY A 100 -3.25 -13.36 -3.82
N SER A 101 -2.09 -13.98 -4.01
CA SER A 101 -1.94 -15.41 -4.26
C SER A 101 -1.49 -16.15 -2.98
N PRO A 102 -2.26 -17.13 -2.50
CA PRO A 102 -1.92 -17.86 -1.28
C PRO A 102 -0.65 -18.72 -1.44
N ASP A 103 -0.37 -19.21 -2.65
CA ASP A 103 0.72 -20.17 -2.92
C ASP A 103 2.00 -19.50 -3.45
N ALA A 104 2.01 -18.17 -3.58
CA ALA A 104 3.19 -17.43 -4.02
C ALA A 104 4.27 -17.35 -2.93
N ASP A 105 5.53 -17.19 -3.33
CA ASP A 105 6.60 -16.85 -2.39
C ASP A 105 6.49 -15.38 -1.95
N HIS A 106 6.17 -15.17 -0.67
CA HIS A 106 6.07 -13.86 -0.03
C HIS A 106 7.32 -13.47 0.77
N SER A 107 8.36 -14.31 0.78
CA SER A 107 9.50 -14.21 1.70
C SER A 107 10.18 -12.84 1.65
N LYS A 108 10.32 -12.26 0.45
CA LYS A 108 10.88 -10.92 0.23
C LYS A 108 10.09 -9.84 0.96
N VAL A 109 8.77 -9.79 0.76
CA VAL A 109 7.91 -8.78 1.40
C VAL A 109 7.84 -9.02 2.90
N LEU A 110 7.75 -10.28 3.35
CA LEU A 110 7.75 -10.62 4.77
C LEU A 110 9.04 -10.16 5.48
N LYS A 111 10.21 -10.35 4.87
CA LYS A 111 11.50 -9.87 5.40
C LYS A 111 11.53 -8.34 5.49
N LEU A 112 11.16 -7.66 4.40
CA LEU A 112 11.09 -6.20 4.37
C LEU A 112 10.15 -5.66 5.46
N MET A 113 8.98 -6.25 5.60
CA MET A 113 7.99 -5.83 6.60
C MET A 113 8.46 -6.12 8.03
N ALA A 114 9.22 -7.19 8.25
CA ALA A 114 9.87 -7.49 9.52
C ALA A 114 11.05 -6.54 9.84
N GLY A 115 11.56 -5.80 8.85
CA GLY A 115 12.75 -4.94 8.96
C GLY A 115 14.06 -5.70 8.82
N ARG A 116 14.07 -6.79 8.05
CA ARG A 116 15.23 -7.63 7.75
C ARG A 116 15.59 -7.55 6.26
#